data_AF-A0A0G0HV65-F1
#
_entry.id   AF-A0A0G0HV65-F1
#
_cell.length_a   1.000
_cell.length_b   1.000
_cell.length_c   1.000
_cell.angle_alpha   90.00
_cell.angle_beta   90.00
_cell.angle_gamma   90.00
#
_symmetry.space_group_name_H-M   'P 1'
#
loop_
_entity.id
_entity.type
_entity.pdbx_description
1 polymer ?
#
loop_
_entity_poly.entity_id
_entity_poly.type
_entity_poly.pdbx_seq_one_letter_code
_entity_poly.pdbx_strand_id
1 'polypeptide(L)'
;MKNKILIIALVLVVVAVGVLAYNKSQTKQEPKQTAQELRVQRDISEIRKFADTPDLSVQYENESKSSNGMVVPVGVYMAGADRYEVDANGKIIEFGSRNLPIGNESEKIVDNTSRYTQQELEAMAKQFITKNTPDVYLDALSLSKNIKGTNYFFRWEDKSQKTIEGYPFIQVGFSQGGTLLNYTNTLR
;
A
#
# COMPACT_ATOMS: atom_id res chain seq x y z
N MET A 1 55.81 60.18 0.09
CA MET A 1 55.53 58.77 0.45
C MET A 1 54.22 58.65 1.22
N LYS A 2 53.03 58.81 0.58
CA LYS A 2 51.73 58.72 1.29
C LYS A 2 50.57 58.09 0.50
N ASN A 3 50.81 57.43 -0.66
CA ASN A 3 49.72 56.92 -1.52
C ASN A 3 49.69 55.39 -1.72
N LYS A 4 50.37 54.59 -0.89
CA LYS A 4 50.35 53.12 -1.02
C LYS A 4 49.56 52.37 0.06
N ILE A 5 49.13 53.03 1.13
CA ILE A 5 48.45 52.38 2.26
C ILE A 5 46.91 52.33 2.06
N LEU A 6 46.35 53.23 1.24
CA LEU A 6 44.90 53.33 1.07
C LEU A 6 44.28 52.23 0.19
N ILE A 7 45.08 51.58 -0.67
CA ILE A 7 44.58 50.55 -1.61
C ILE A 7 44.42 49.19 -0.92
N ILE A 8 45.24 48.87 0.09
CA ILE A 8 45.22 47.57 0.76
C ILE A 8 44.01 47.43 1.69
N ALA A 9 43.57 48.53 2.33
CA ALA A 9 42.41 48.53 3.22
C ALA A 9 41.07 48.32 2.46
N LEU A 10 40.97 48.77 1.20
CA LEU A 10 39.76 48.62 0.40
C LEU A 10 39.57 47.18 -0.11
N VAL A 11 40.66 46.47 -0.41
CA VAL A 11 40.62 45.09 -0.92
C VAL A 11 40.19 44.09 0.17
N LEU A 12 40.60 44.31 1.43
CA LEU A 12 40.23 43.43 2.54
C LEU A 12 38.75 43.52 2.95
N VAL A 13 38.13 44.69 2.81
CA VAL A 13 36.70 44.86 3.13
C VAL A 13 35.81 44.20 2.07
N VAL A 14 36.20 44.23 0.79
CA VAL A 14 35.43 43.59 -0.29
C VAL A 14 35.45 42.06 -0.17
N VAL A 15 36.58 41.46 0.25
CA VAL A 15 36.67 40.01 0.47
C VAL A 15 35.85 39.58 1.68
N ALA A 16 35.86 40.34 2.78
CA ALA A 16 35.10 39.99 3.98
C ALA A 16 33.57 40.08 3.79
N VAL A 17 33.08 41.07 3.04
CA VAL A 17 31.64 41.20 2.72
C VAL A 17 31.22 40.16 1.68
N GLY A 18 32.09 39.82 0.72
CA GLY A 18 31.84 38.76 -0.25
C GLY A 18 31.72 37.36 0.39
N VAL A 19 32.57 37.05 1.37
CA VAL A 19 32.53 35.74 2.07
C VAL A 19 31.31 35.64 3.01
N LEU A 20 30.89 36.73 3.64
CA LEU A 20 29.67 36.75 4.47
C LEU A 20 28.38 36.72 3.64
N ALA A 21 28.37 37.29 2.43
CA ALA A 21 27.23 37.22 1.52
C ALA A 21 27.12 35.86 0.81
N TYR A 22 28.24 35.20 0.52
CA TYR A 22 28.26 33.88 -0.12
C TYR A 22 27.80 32.75 0.82
N ASN A 23 27.93 32.93 2.14
CA ASN A 23 27.54 31.91 3.12
C ASN A 23 26.07 32.01 3.57
N LYS A 24 25.32 33.04 3.13
CA LYS A 24 23.93 33.28 3.53
C LYS A 24 22.87 32.84 2.52
N SER A 25 23.28 32.33 1.34
CA SER A 25 22.38 31.89 0.27
C SER A 25 22.23 30.38 0.13
N GLN A 26 22.95 29.59 0.93
CA GLN A 26 22.74 28.13 1.00
C GLN A 26 21.71 27.79 2.08
N THR A 27 20.50 28.32 1.94
CA THR A 27 19.34 27.59 2.45
C THR A 27 19.36 26.25 1.73
N LYS A 28 19.76 25.18 2.43
CA LYS A 28 19.52 23.80 2.00
C LYS A 28 18.03 23.69 1.70
N GLN A 29 17.66 23.83 0.42
CA GLN A 29 16.35 23.39 -0.03
C GLN A 29 16.39 21.88 0.16
N GLU A 30 15.64 21.38 1.14
CA GLU A 30 15.36 19.95 1.20
C GLU A 30 14.81 19.55 -0.18
N PRO A 31 15.32 18.46 -0.78
CA PRO A 31 14.83 18.03 -2.08
C PRO A 31 13.31 17.83 -1.96
N LYS A 32 12.55 18.56 -2.79
CA LYS A 32 11.10 18.36 -2.87
C LYS A 32 10.87 16.91 -3.26
N GLN A 33 10.17 16.17 -2.41
CA GLN A 33 9.71 14.82 -2.73
C GLN A 33 8.91 14.85 -4.03
N THR A 34 9.19 13.90 -4.91
CA THR A 34 8.46 13.72 -6.16
C THR A 34 7.02 13.26 -5.87
N ALA A 35 6.12 13.48 -6.84
CA ALA A 35 4.74 13.01 -6.72
C ALA A 35 4.66 11.47 -6.54
N GLN A 36 5.60 10.73 -7.13
CA GLN A 36 5.71 9.28 -6.97
C GLN A 36 6.14 8.90 -5.55
N GLU A 37 7.13 9.59 -4.98
CA GLU A 37 7.57 9.34 -3.60
C GLU A 37 6.45 9.61 -2.59
N LEU A 38 5.69 10.70 -2.78
CA LEU A 38 4.52 11.01 -1.95
C LEU A 38 3.44 9.93 -2.06
N ARG A 39 3.17 9.44 -3.28
CA ARG A 39 2.23 8.34 -3.52
C ARG A 39 2.68 7.07 -2.81
N VAL A 40 3.94 6.66 -2.99
CA VAL A 40 4.52 5.46 -2.37
C VAL A 40 4.45 5.54 -0.84
N GLN A 41 4.76 6.70 -0.25
CA GLN A 41 4.67 6.88 1.21
C GLN A 41 3.24 6.75 1.74
N ARG A 42 2.26 7.32 1.05
CA ARG A 42 0.84 7.16 1.37
C ARG A 42 0.43 5.69 1.29
N ASP A 43 0.73 5.02 0.18
CA ASP A 43 0.33 3.64 -0.05
C ASP A 43 0.96 2.69 0.99
N ILE A 44 2.24 2.89 1.36
CA ILE A 44 2.91 2.15 2.45
C ILE A 44 2.18 2.37 3.79
N SER A 45 1.75 3.59 4.08
CA SER A 45 0.96 3.89 5.28
C SER A 45 -0.39 3.15 5.27
N GLU A 46 -1.09 3.11 4.14
CA GLU A 46 -2.36 2.38 4.03
C GLU A 46 -2.16 0.85 4.15
N ILE A 47 -1.08 0.30 3.57
CA ILE A 47 -0.74 -1.13 3.73
C ILE A 47 -0.47 -1.48 5.20
N ARG A 48 0.24 -0.63 5.94
CA ARG A 48 0.49 -0.84 7.39
C ARG A 48 -0.80 -0.83 8.20
N LYS A 49 -1.75 0.05 7.88
CA LYS A 49 -3.08 0.09 8.51
C LYS A 49 -3.90 -1.16 8.16
N PHE A 50 -3.88 -1.57 6.90
CA PHE A 50 -4.57 -2.77 6.41
C PHE A 50 -4.06 -4.04 7.09
N ALA A 51 -2.74 -4.17 7.23
CA ALA A 51 -2.07 -5.28 7.89
C ALA A 51 -2.06 -5.19 9.42
N ASP A 52 -2.58 -4.11 10.00
CA ASP A 52 -2.56 -3.83 11.44
C ASP A 52 -1.15 -3.91 12.07
N THR A 53 -0.13 -3.55 11.29
CA THR A 53 1.29 -3.69 11.66
C THR A 53 2.04 -2.39 11.31
N PRO A 54 2.14 -1.42 12.24
CA PRO A 54 2.66 -0.08 11.97
C PRO A 54 4.12 -0.04 11.50
N ASP A 55 4.92 -1.03 11.90
CA ASP A 55 6.35 -1.18 11.59
C ASP A 55 6.60 -2.14 10.42
N LEU A 56 5.54 -2.59 9.72
CA LEU A 56 5.67 -3.49 8.58
C LEU A 56 6.64 -2.91 7.54
N SER A 57 7.64 -3.71 7.18
CA SER A 57 8.60 -3.39 6.12
C SER A 57 7.95 -3.67 4.76
N VAL A 58 7.47 -2.59 4.12
CA VAL A 58 6.83 -2.63 2.81
C VAL A 58 7.79 -2.10 1.75
N GLN A 59 7.93 -2.82 0.65
CA GLN A 59 8.75 -2.45 -0.49
C GLN A 59 7.86 -2.18 -1.70
N TYR A 60 8.02 -1.03 -2.33
CA TYR A 60 7.43 -0.76 -3.65
C TYR A 60 8.21 -1.52 -4.72
N GLU A 61 7.50 -2.17 -5.63
CA GLU A 61 8.10 -2.93 -6.73
C GLU A 61 7.98 -2.16 -8.06
N ASN A 62 6.75 -1.94 -8.53
CA ASN A 62 6.48 -1.30 -9.81
C ASN A 62 5.02 -0.81 -9.91
N GLU A 63 4.71 -0.12 -11.01
CA GLU A 63 3.32 0.08 -11.45
C GLU A 63 2.94 -1.01 -12.46
N SER A 64 1.70 -1.50 -12.38
CA SER A 64 1.16 -2.49 -13.32
C SER A 64 -0.33 -2.27 -13.55
N LYS A 65 -0.92 -3.11 -14.40
CA LYS A 65 -2.37 -3.33 -14.38
C LYS A 65 -2.70 -4.32 -13.27
N SER A 66 -3.91 -4.20 -12.70
CA SER A 66 -4.36 -5.12 -11.65
C SER A 66 -4.45 -6.56 -12.15
N SER A 67 -4.13 -7.52 -11.27
CA SER A 67 -4.20 -8.95 -11.58
C SER A 67 -5.63 -9.54 -11.55
N ASN A 68 -6.59 -8.85 -10.94
CA ASN A 68 -7.95 -9.35 -10.74
C ASN A 68 -8.90 -9.27 -11.96
N GLY A 69 -8.36 -9.03 -13.16
CA GLY A 69 -9.13 -8.85 -14.39
C GLY A 69 -9.41 -7.38 -14.72
N MET A 70 -9.46 -6.50 -13.71
CA MET A 70 -9.70 -5.08 -13.95
C MET A 70 -8.51 -4.41 -14.63
N VAL A 71 -8.78 -3.70 -15.73
CA VAL A 71 -7.79 -2.85 -16.41
C VAL A 71 -7.64 -1.51 -15.65
N VAL A 72 -7.23 -1.56 -14.39
CA VAL A 72 -6.92 -0.38 -13.57
C VAL A 72 -5.42 -0.32 -13.27
N PRO A 73 -4.78 0.86 -13.34
CA PRO A 73 -3.38 1.01 -12.93
C PRO A 73 -3.26 0.89 -11.41
N VAL A 74 -2.25 0.15 -10.95
CA VAL A 74 -1.97 -0.11 -9.55
C VAL A 74 -0.49 0.08 -9.25
N GLY A 75 -0.19 0.44 -8.00
CA GLY A 75 1.13 0.24 -7.42
C GLY A 75 1.20 -1.17 -6.81
N VAL A 76 2.28 -1.87 -7.10
CA VAL A 76 2.56 -3.21 -6.56
C VAL A 76 3.56 -3.08 -5.42
N TYR A 77 3.20 -3.70 -4.29
CA TYR A 77 4.00 -3.66 -3.07
C TYR A 77 4.16 -5.05 -2.47
N MET A 78 5.30 -5.28 -1.82
CA MET A 78 5.64 -6.54 -1.18
C MET A 78 5.95 -6.31 0.30
N ALA A 79 5.47 -7.20 1.17
CA ALA A 79 5.86 -7.26 2.57
C ALA A 79 6.00 -8.73 3.00
N GLY A 80 7.24 -9.19 3.19
CA GLY A 80 7.51 -10.61 3.45
C GLY A 80 6.98 -11.50 2.33
N ALA A 81 6.06 -12.42 2.67
CA ALA A 81 5.42 -13.35 1.75
C ALA A 81 4.16 -12.78 1.06
N ASP A 82 3.75 -11.56 1.40
CA ASP A 82 2.52 -10.96 0.92
C ASP A 82 2.76 -9.94 -0.19
N ARG A 83 1.79 -9.86 -1.11
CA ARG A 83 1.70 -8.90 -2.20
C ARG A 83 0.44 -8.06 -2.04
N TYR A 84 0.55 -6.76 -2.31
CA TYR A 84 -0.54 -5.80 -2.29
C TYR A 84 -0.61 -5.06 -3.62
N GLU A 85 -1.83 -4.84 -4.11
CA GLU A 85 -2.10 -3.90 -5.20
C GLU A 85 -2.90 -2.71 -4.67
N VAL A 86 -2.38 -1.52 -4.88
CA VAL A 86 -2.98 -0.27 -4.41
C VAL A 86 -3.36 0.60 -5.60
N ASP A 87 -4.61 1.06 -5.64
CA ASP A 87 -5.10 1.92 -6.71
C ASP A 87 -4.50 3.35 -6.65
N ALA A 88 -4.91 4.22 -7.57
CA ALA A 88 -4.43 5.60 -7.60
C ALA A 88 -4.81 6.42 -6.34
N ASN A 89 -5.91 6.06 -5.68
CA ASN A 89 -6.46 6.73 -4.51
C ASN A 89 -5.85 6.23 -3.18
N GLY A 90 -5.01 5.20 -3.21
CA GLY A 90 -4.43 4.60 -2.01
C GLY A 90 -5.28 3.47 -1.42
N LYS A 91 -6.31 3.00 -2.12
CA LYS A 91 -7.11 1.85 -1.67
C LYS A 91 -6.40 0.56 -2.07
N ILE A 92 -6.21 -0.34 -1.10
CA ILE A 92 -5.81 -1.72 -1.38
C ILE A 92 -6.99 -2.38 -2.10
N ILE A 93 -6.77 -2.88 -3.33
CA ILE A 93 -7.81 -3.56 -4.12
C ILE A 93 -7.52 -5.05 -4.31
N GLU A 94 -6.28 -5.46 -4.07
CA GLU A 94 -5.89 -6.86 -4.05
C GLU A 94 -4.81 -7.12 -3.01
N PHE A 95 -4.94 -8.24 -2.30
CA PHE A 95 -3.95 -8.77 -1.37
C PHE A 95 -3.92 -10.30 -1.50
N GLY A 96 -2.73 -10.87 -1.43
CA GLY A 96 -2.54 -12.31 -1.39
C GLY A 96 -1.08 -12.69 -1.26
N SER A 97 -0.80 -13.99 -1.31
CA SER A 97 0.59 -14.47 -1.33
C SER A 97 1.31 -13.97 -2.59
N ARG A 98 2.56 -13.55 -2.45
CA ARG A 98 3.42 -13.26 -3.59
C ARG A 98 3.75 -14.56 -4.34
N ASN A 99 3.80 -14.51 -5.66
CA ASN A 99 4.29 -15.64 -6.45
C ASN A 99 5.80 -15.75 -6.26
N LEU A 100 6.24 -16.74 -5.46
CA LEU A 100 7.67 -17.02 -5.29
C LEU A 100 8.16 -18.00 -6.36
N PRO A 101 9.35 -17.78 -6.95
CA PRO A 101 10.03 -18.82 -7.70
C PRO A 101 10.21 -20.07 -6.84
N ILE A 102 10.00 -21.24 -7.43
CA ILE A 102 10.21 -22.54 -6.78
C ILE A 102 11.61 -22.57 -6.15
N GLY A 103 11.71 -22.83 -4.84
CA GLY A 103 12.98 -22.93 -4.11
C GLY A 103 13.43 -21.68 -3.34
N ASN A 104 12.67 -20.57 -3.37
CA ASN A 104 12.90 -19.43 -2.47
C ASN A 104 11.89 -19.43 -1.31
N GLU A 105 12.39 -19.73 -0.12
CA GLU A 105 11.57 -19.84 1.09
C GLU A 105 11.43 -18.50 1.80
N SER A 106 10.22 -17.97 1.74
CA SER A 106 9.47 -17.74 2.96
C SER A 106 8.02 -17.91 2.54
N GLU A 107 7.55 -19.15 2.57
CA GLU A 107 6.13 -19.41 2.42
C GLU A 107 5.39 -18.65 3.52
N LYS A 108 4.23 -18.09 3.16
CA LYS A 108 3.35 -17.49 4.14
C LYS A 108 3.00 -18.54 5.18
N ILE A 109 3.32 -18.28 6.45
CA ILE A 109 2.92 -19.15 7.55
C ILE A 109 1.41 -19.02 7.72
N VAL A 110 0.68 -20.09 7.43
CA VAL A 110 -0.78 -20.13 7.54
C VAL A 110 -1.17 -20.98 8.75
N ASP A 111 -1.84 -20.35 9.72
CA ASP A 111 -2.45 -21.06 10.84
C ASP A 111 -3.67 -21.85 10.38
N ASN A 112 -3.52 -23.18 10.29
CA ASN A 112 -4.58 -24.11 9.93
C ASN A 112 -5.21 -24.80 11.15
N THR A 113 -4.96 -24.32 12.37
CA THR A 113 -5.64 -24.86 13.55
C THR A 113 -7.15 -24.68 13.41
N SER A 114 -7.92 -25.68 13.85
CA SER A 114 -9.38 -25.64 13.80
C SER A 114 -9.96 -24.72 14.90
N ARG A 115 -9.64 -23.43 14.84
CA ARG A 115 -10.00 -22.42 15.85
C ARG A 115 -11.36 -21.79 15.60
N TYR A 116 -11.67 -21.49 14.34
CA TYR A 116 -12.88 -20.76 13.99
C TYR A 116 -13.84 -21.62 13.16
N THR A 117 -15.12 -21.45 13.43
CA THR A 117 -16.21 -21.94 12.59
C THR A 117 -16.37 -21.07 11.35
N GLN A 118 -17.08 -21.57 10.33
CA GLN A 118 -17.39 -20.77 9.14
C GLN A 118 -18.16 -19.48 9.46
N GLN A 119 -19.05 -19.51 10.47
CA GLN A 119 -19.83 -18.34 10.86
C GLN A 119 -18.96 -17.27 11.53
N GLU A 120 -18.02 -17.67 12.37
CA GLU A 120 -17.05 -16.75 12.98
C GLU A 120 -16.13 -16.15 11.93
N LEU A 121 -15.64 -16.94 10.98
CA LEU A 121 -14.83 -16.45 9.86
C LEU A 121 -15.62 -15.50 8.94
N GLU A 122 -16.92 -15.73 8.75
CA GLU A 122 -17.77 -14.78 8.02
C GLU A 122 -17.89 -13.45 8.77
N ALA A 123 -18.09 -13.50 10.09
CA ALA A 123 -18.15 -12.31 10.92
C ALA A 123 -16.83 -11.52 10.89
N MET A 124 -15.69 -12.23 10.96
CA MET A 124 -14.36 -11.65 10.78
C MET A 124 -14.19 -11.02 9.40
N ALA A 125 -14.66 -11.66 8.34
CA ALA A 125 -14.61 -11.10 6.98
C ALA A 125 -15.44 -9.82 6.86
N LYS A 126 -16.64 -9.77 7.44
CA LYS A 126 -17.46 -8.54 7.49
C LYS A 126 -16.74 -7.43 8.23
N GLN A 127 -16.21 -7.71 9.43
CA GLN A 127 -15.45 -6.74 10.22
C GLN A 127 -14.22 -6.22 9.47
N PHE A 128 -13.49 -7.12 8.80
CA PHE A 128 -12.34 -6.78 8.00
C PHE A 128 -12.70 -5.84 6.84
N ILE A 129 -13.78 -6.13 6.12
CA ILE A 129 -14.26 -5.27 5.03
C ILE A 129 -14.72 -3.92 5.58
N THR A 130 -15.53 -3.88 6.64
CA THR A 130 -16.00 -2.62 7.22
C THR A 130 -14.84 -1.73 7.71
N LYS A 131 -13.77 -2.32 8.25
CA LYS A 131 -12.55 -1.59 8.64
C LYS A 131 -11.83 -0.97 7.43
N ASN A 132 -11.66 -1.74 6.35
CA ASN A 132 -10.79 -1.37 5.23
C ASN A 132 -11.53 -0.73 4.04
N THR A 133 -12.85 -0.82 4.00
CA THR A 133 -13.71 -0.32 2.93
C THR A 133 -15.06 0.13 3.52
N PRO A 134 -15.06 1.15 4.40
CA PRO A 134 -16.25 1.55 5.17
C PRO A 134 -17.38 2.12 4.31
N ASP A 135 -17.09 2.46 3.06
CA ASP A 135 -18.04 2.93 2.04
C ASP A 135 -18.88 1.81 1.42
N VAL A 136 -18.54 0.54 1.66
CA VAL A 136 -19.29 -0.61 1.13
C VAL A 136 -20.37 -1.07 2.10
N TYR A 137 -21.62 -1.04 1.65
CA TYR A 137 -22.76 -1.58 2.38
C TYR A 137 -23.02 -3.05 2.03
N LEU A 138 -22.42 -3.96 2.79
CA LEU A 138 -22.44 -5.41 2.50
C LEU A 138 -23.85 -6.02 2.48
N ASP A 139 -24.81 -5.46 3.22
CA ASP A 139 -26.18 -5.98 3.29
C ASP A 139 -26.97 -5.76 1.99
N ALA A 140 -26.52 -4.86 1.11
CA ALA A 140 -27.07 -4.71 -0.24
C ALA A 140 -26.48 -5.69 -1.26
N LEU A 141 -25.48 -6.48 -0.87
CA LEU A 141 -24.76 -7.40 -1.76
C LEU A 141 -25.18 -8.85 -1.55
N SER A 142 -25.00 -9.66 -2.59
CA SER A 142 -25.28 -11.10 -2.52
C SER A 142 -24.06 -11.87 -2.01
N LEU A 143 -24.17 -12.48 -0.84
CA LEU A 143 -23.13 -13.32 -0.26
C LEU A 143 -23.11 -14.72 -0.87
N SER A 144 -21.93 -15.15 -1.30
CA SER A 144 -21.59 -16.54 -1.63
C SER A 144 -20.43 -17.02 -0.76
N LYS A 145 -20.45 -18.30 -0.39
CA LYS A 145 -19.46 -18.93 0.49
C LYS A 145 -18.85 -20.12 -0.25
N ASN A 146 -17.52 -20.20 -0.26
CA ASN A 146 -16.79 -21.30 -0.86
C ASN A 146 -15.76 -21.86 0.13
N ILE A 147 -15.54 -23.16 0.11
CA ILE A 147 -14.62 -23.86 1.01
C ILE A 147 -13.67 -24.68 0.15
N LYS A 148 -12.36 -24.54 0.38
CA LYS A 148 -11.31 -25.33 -0.29
C LYS A 148 -10.38 -25.90 0.78
N GLY A 149 -10.58 -27.17 1.15
CA GLY A 149 -9.87 -27.76 2.29
C GLY A 149 -10.20 -27.02 3.59
N THR A 150 -9.17 -26.51 4.28
CA THR A 150 -9.29 -25.70 5.51
C THR A 150 -9.44 -24.20 5.26
N ASN A 151 -9.61 -23.77 4.01
CA ASN A 151 -9.72 -22.36 3.64
C ASN A 151 -11.15 -21.98 3.29
N TYR A 152 -11.61 -20.86 3.82
CA TYR A 152 -12.96 -20.33 3.68
C TYR A 152 -12.91 -19.01 2.92
N PHE A 153 -13.75 -18.86 1.90
CA PHE A 153 -13.83 -17.68 1.06
C PHE A 153 -15.25 -17.13 1.10
N PHE A 154 -15.37 -15.84 1.41
CA PHE A 154 -16.62 -15.11 1.49
C PHE A 154 -16.60 -14.03 0.43
N ARG A 155 -17.57 -14.06 -0.49
CA ARG A 155 -17.66 -13.14 -1.63
C ARG A 155 -19.03 -12.48 -1.65
N TRP A 156 -19.04 -11.16 -1.59
CA TRP A 156 -20.23 -10.32 -1.71
C TRP A 156 -20.24 -9.69 -3.09
N GLU A 157 -21.25 -9.99 -3.89
CA GLU A 157 -21.38 -9.51 -5.26
C GLU A 157 -22.47 -8.45 -5.39
N ASP A 158 -22.18 -7.38 -6.13
CA ASP A 158 -23.18 -6.43 -6.58
C ASP A 158 -23.90 -6.99 -7.81
N LYS A 159 -25.07 -7.60 -7.59
CA LYS A 159 -25.90 -8.16 -8.65
C LYS A 159 -26.64 -7.13 -9.50
N SER A 160 -26.59 -5.84 -9.12
CA SER A 160 -27.21 -4.77 -9.89
C SER A 160 -26.37 -4.34 -11.10
N GLN A 161 -25.06 -4.62 -11.07
CA GLN A 161 -24.13 -4.18 -12.11
C GLN A 161 -23.45 -5.38 -12.78
N LYS A 162 -23.93 -5.81 -13.94
CA LYS A 162 -23.23 -6.84 -14.73
C LYS A 162 -22.20 -6.21 -15.66
N THR A 163 -20.94 -6.61 -15.55
CA THR A 163 -19.86 -6.23 -16.47
C THR A 163 -19.50 -7.38 -17.41
N ILE A 164 -18.58 -7.15 -18.36
CA ILE A 164 -18.02 -8.20 -19.23
C ILE A 164 -17.28 -9.28 -18.42
N GLU A 165 -16.68 -8.90 -17.30
CA GLU A 165 -15.90 -9.78 -16.42
C GLU A 165 -16.76 -10.44 -15.31
N GLY A 166 -18.06 -10.14 -15.27
CA GLY A 166 -19.00 -10.63 -14.26
C GLY A 166 -19.55 -9.51 -13.38
N TYR A 167 -20.06 -9.86 -12.20
CA TYR A 167 -20.53 -8.89 -11.22
C TYR A 167 -19.36 -8.36 -10.39
N PRO A 168 -19.25 -7.04 -10.14
CA PRO A 168 -18.35 -6.47 -9.16
C PRO A 168 -18.55 -7.13 -7.80
N PHE A 169 -17.48 -7.28 -7.05
CA PHE A 169 -17.50 -8.02 -5.80
C PHE A 169 -16.39 -7.57 -4.86
N ILE A 170 -16.60 -7.87 -3.58
CA ILE A 170 -15.56 -7.89 -2.57
C ILE A 170 -15.45 -9.31 -2.01
N GLN A 171 -14.22 -9.82 -1.90
CA GLN A 171 -13.95 -11.17 -1.43
C GLN A 171 -12.85 -11.15 -0.37
N VAL A 172 -13.05 -11.95 0.68
CA VAL A 172 -12.06 -12.21 1.73
C VAL A 172 -11.92 -13.71 1.89
N GLY A 173 -10.68 -14.19 1.97
CA GLY A 173 -10.37 -15.58 2.32
C GLY A 173 -9.60 -15.69 3.61
N PHE A 174 -9.99 -16.64 4.45
CA PHE A 174 -9.29 -16.99 5.69
C PHE A 174 -8.98 -18.48 5.73
N SER A 175 -7.87 -18.84 6.35
CA SER A 175 -7.65 -20.21 6.84
C SER A 175 -8.56 -20.50 8.05
N GLN A 176 -8.75 -21.77 8.40
CA GLN A 176 -9.52 -22.16 9.58
C GLN A 176 -8.99 -21.58 10.91
N GLY A 177 -7.68 -21.28 10.99
CA GLY A 177 -7.07 -20.61 12.14
C GLY A 177 -7.19 -19.08 12.12
N GLY A 178 -7.82 -18.49 11.09
CA GLY A 178 -8.06 -17.04 10.99
C GLY A 178 -6.98 -16.23 10.29
N THR A 179 -5.95 -16.86 9.70
CA THR A 179 -4.97 -16.16 8.85
C THR A 179 -5.65 -15.61 7.59
N LEU A 180 -5.52 -14.30 7.32
CA LEU A 180 -5.98 -13.68 6.08
C LEU A 180 -5.17 -14.23 4.90
N LEU A 181 -5.83 -14.87 3.95
CA LEU A 181 -5.19 -15.51 2.78
C LEU A 181 -5.20 -14.60 1.57
N ASN A 182 -6.36 -14.02 1.26
CA ASN A 182 -6.53 -13.11 0.16
C ASN A 182 -7.63 -12.09 0.44
N TYR A 183 -7.55 -10.97 -0.26
CA TYR A 183 -8.58 -9.97 -0.35
C TYR A 183 -8.63 -9.44 -1.78
N THR A 184 -9.83 -9.22 -2.29
CA THR A 184 -10.04 -8.61 -3.61
C THR A 184 -11.25 -7.70 -3.53
N ASN A 185 -11.13 -6.48 -4.06
CA ASN A 185 -12.23 -5.54 -4.15
C ASN A 185 -12.30 -4.94 -5.55
N THR A 186 -13.39 -5.24 -6.25
CA THR A 186 -13.69 -4.74 -7.59
C THR A 186 -14.89 -3.78 -7.60
N LEU A 187 -15.44 -3.45 -6.43
CA LEU A 187 -16.51 -2.47 -6.27
C LEU A 187 -15.97 -1.06 -6.59
N ARG A 188 -16.80 -0.21 -7.21
CA ARG A 188 -16.47 1.17 -7.60
C ARG A 188 -17.47 2.16 -7.07
#